data_AF-A0A9W7NHI1-F1
#
_entry.id   AF-A0A9W7NHI1-F1
#
_cell.length_a   1.000
_cell.length_b   1.000
_cell.length_c   1.000
_cell.angle_alpha   90.00
_cell.angle_beta   90.00
_cell.angle_gamma   90.00
#
_symmetry.space_group_name_H-M   'P 1'
#
loop_
_entity.id
_entity.type
_entity.pdbx_description
1 polymer ?
#
loop_
_entity_poly.entity_id
_entity_poly.type
_entity_poly.pdbx_seq_one_letter_code
_entity_poly.pdbx_strand_id
1 'polypeptide(L)'
;MSHARTGCSLIPTGSGVIDAEHGAILDILSAMTAGGPLGLTVLSALKHEVAEHFATETAEMAVLAPDRRERHEHAHRSYLASIDALLDAAERGAPVTADDANRLMLWFIVHSNTADTELVEAARRAVDEPPMIVMDDWLDSLDEADQDALRS
;
A
#
# COMPACT_ATOMS: atom_id res chain seq x y z
N MET A 1 19.07 -31.46 -1.27
CA MET A 1 19.63 -30.10 -1.39
C MET A 1 18.46 -29.18 -1.70
N SER A 2 17.98 -28.43 -0.71
CA SER A 2 16.82 -27.55 -0.88
C SER A 2 17.32 -26.26 -1.52
N HIS A 3 16.88 -25.98 -2.75
CA HIS A 3 17.03 -24.64 -3.31
C HIS A 3 16.04 -23.74 -2.59
N ALA A 4 16.51 -23.06 -1.54
CA ALA A 4 15.87 -21.84 -1.09
C ALA A 4 15.91 -20.87 -2.28
N ARG A 5 14.82 -20.78 -3.03
CA ARG A 5 14.58 -19.66 -3.92
C ARG A 5 14.54 -18.44 -3.01
N THR A 6 15.58 -17.63 -3.06
CA THR A 6 15.59 -16.26 -2.52
C THR A 6 14.59 -15.45 -3.35
N GLY A 7 13.30 -15.74 -3.18
CA GLY A 7 12.20 -14.93 -3.68
C GLY A 7 12.11 -13.67 -2.84
N CYS A 8 11.73 -12.54 -3.45
CA CYS A 8 11.46 -11.30 -2.74
C CYS A 8 10.58 -11.62 -1.53
N SER A 9 11.06 -11.30 -0.33
CA SER A 9 10.25 -11.40 0.89
C SER A 9 9.52 -10.08 1.08
N LEU A 10 8.30 -10.15 1.57
CA LEU A 10 7.60 -8.97 2.06
C LEU A 10 8.37 -8.39 3.25
N ILE A 11 8.59 -7.07 3.23
CA ILE A 11 9.22 -6.29 4.29
C ILE A 11 8.11 -5.51 5.00
N PRO A 12 8.04 -5.55 6.35
CA PRO A 12 7.08 -4.74 7.09
C PRO A 12 7.28 -3.24 6.80
N THR A 13 6.20 -2.54 6.48
CA THR A 13 6.17 -1.08 6.33
C THR A 13 6.35 -0.38 7.68
N GLY A 14 5.97 -1.09 8.75
CA GLY A 14 5.95 -0.61 10.12
C GLY A 14 4.69 0.18 10.48
N SER A 15 3.67 0.21 9.62
CA SER A 15 2.30 0.54 10.01
C SER A 15 1.60 -0.74 10.45
N GLY A 16 1.17 -0.81 11.71
CA GLY A 16 0.57 -2.04 12.26
C GLY A 16 -0.73 -2.47 11.57
N VAL A 17 -1.47 -1.53 10.97
CA VAL A 17 -2.69 -1.83 10.20
C VAL A 17 -2.31 -2.37 8.81
N ILE A 18 -1.48 -1.64 8.07
CA ILE A 18 -1.03 -2.05 6.73
C ILE A 18 -0.27 -3.37 6.76
N ASP A 19 0.62 -3.57 7.76
CA ASP A 19 1.37 -4.83 7.90
C ASP A 19 0.44 -6.03 8.18
N ALA A 20 -0.68 -5.81 8.89
CA ALA A 20 -1.66 -6.86 9.14
C ALA A 20 -2.47 -7.19 7.87
N GLU A 21 -2.90 -6.17 7.12
CA GLU A 21 -3.56 -6.33 5.82
C GLU A 21 -2.65 -7.03 4.81
N HIS A 22 -1.37 -6.64 4.75
CA HIS A 22 -0.39 -7.30 3.91
C HIS A 22 -0.21 -8.77 4.26
N GLY A 23 -0.21 -9.11 5.56
CA GLY A 23 -0.18 -10.49 6.03
C GLY A 23 -1.37 -11.31 5.53
N ALA A 24 -2.59 -10.78 5.62
CA ALA A 24 -3.80 -11.45 5.15
C ALA A 24 -3.77 -11.72 3.64
N ILE A 25 -3.35 -10.73 2.84
CA ILE A 25 -3.20 -10.88 1.39
C ILE A 25 -2.11 -11.90 1.06
N LEU A 26 -0.97 -11.83 1.75
CA LEU A 26 0.17 -12.72 1.54
C LEU A 26 -0.18 -14.18 1.86
N ASP A 27 -1.00 -14.44 2.89
CA ASP A 27 -1.47 -15.78 3.22
C ASP A 27 -2.27 -16.41 2.07
N ILE A 28 -3.18 -15.64 1.46
CA ILE A 28 -3.96 -16.08 0.30
C ILE A 28 -3.04 -16.39 -0.89
N LEU A 29 -2.16 -15.45 -1.24
CA LEU A 29 -1.23 -15.61 -2.37
C LEU A 29 -0.25 -16.77 -2.14
N SER A 30 0.19 -16.99 -0.90
CA SER A 30 1.09 -18.08 -0.53
C SER A 30 0.40 -19.43 -0.69
N ALA A 31 -0.86 -19.54 -0.26
CA ALA A 31 -1.65 -20.75 -0.49
C ALA A 31 -1.83 -21.03 -1.99
N MET A 32 -2.12 -20.02 -2.80
CA MET A 32 -2.24 -20.15 -4.26
C MET A 32 -0.95 -20.64 -4.91
N THR A 33 0.21 -20.10 -4.51
CA THR A 33 1.52 -20.45 -5.09
C THR A 33 2.08 -21.79 -4.60
N ALA A 34 1.67 -22.26 -3.42
CA ALA A 34 2.06 -23.55 -2.85
C ALA A 34 1.30 -24.76 -3.44
N GLY A 35 0.50 -24.57 -4.48
CA GLY A 35 -0.35 -25.61 -5.07
C GLY A 35 -1.66 -25.83 -4.29
N GLY A 36 -2.05 -24.86 -3.46
CA GLY A 36 -3.36 -24.81 -2.82
C GLY A 36 -4.48 -24.49 -3.83
N PRO A 37 -5.69 -24.21 -3.33
CA PRO A 37 -6.85 -24.03 -4.19
C PRO A 37 -6.68 -22.84 -5.14
N LEU A 38 -6.91 -23.07 -6.43
CA LEU A 38 -6.99 -22.06 -7.46
C LEU A 38 -8.42 -22.08 -8.03
N GLY A 39 -9.08 -20.92 -8.08
CA GLY A 39 -10.43 -20.82 -8.60
C GLY A 39 -11.19 -19.59 -8.09
N LEU A 40 -12.45 -19.49 -8.50
CA LEU A 40 -13.29 -18.30 -8.29
C LEU A 40 -13.35 -17.86 -6.83
N THR A 41 -13.63 -18.78 -5.90
CA THR A 41 -13.75 -18.43 -4.47
C THR A 41 -12.48 -17.77 -3.92
N VAL A 42 -11.31 -18.31 -4.26
CA VAL A 42 -10.02 -17.78 -3.76
C VAL A 42 -9.68 -16.45 -4.43
N LEU A 43 -9.94 -16.31 -5.75
CA LEU A 43 -9.74 -15.04 -6.44
C LEU A 43 -10.70 -13.95 -5.94
N SER A 44 -11.94 -14.28 -5.62
CA SER A 44 -12.89 -13.32 -5.05
C SER A 44 -12.47 -12.89 -3.64
N ALA A 45 -11.98 -13.82 -2.82
CA ALA A 45 -11.42 -13.51 -1.50
C ALA A 45 -10.19 -12.60 -1.63
N LEU A 46 -9.25 -12.94 -2.52
CA LEU A 46 -8.08 -12.10 -2.80
C LEU A 46 -8.49 -10.70 -3.25
N LYS A 47 -9.43 -10.59 -4.20
CA LYS A 47 -9.92 -9.29 -4.67
C LYS A 47 -10.48 -8.45 -3.54
N HIS A 48 -11.26 -9.07 -2.64
CA HIS A 48 -11.86 -8.38 -1.52
C HIS A 48 -10.79 -7.82 -0.57
N GLU A 49 -9.85 -8.65 -0.11
CA GLU A 49 -8.77 -8.22 0.79
C GLU A 49 -7.91 -7.12 0.17
N VAL A 50 -7.55 -7.26 -1.12
CA VAL A 50 -6.79 -6.24 -1.86
C VAL A 50 -7.57 -4.93 -1.98
N ALA A 51 -8.88 -4.98 -2.22
CA ALA A 51 -9.70 -3.78 -2.35
C ALA A 51 -9.86 -3.04 -1.02
N GLU A 52 -10.03 -3.76 0.09
CA GLU A 52 -10.08 -3.17 1.44
C GLU A 52 -8.73 -2.51 1.79
N HIS A 53 -7.63 -3.22 1.57
CA HIS A 53 -6.28 -2.69 1.78
C HIS A 53 -6.02 -1.41 0.95
N PHE A 54 -6.35 -1.43 -0.34
CA PHE A 54 -6.20 -0.23 -1.19
C PHE A 54 -7.09 0.94 -0.75
N ALA A 55 -8.25 0.67 -0.13
CA ALA A 55 -9.09 1.71 0.45
C ALA A 55 -8.44 2.34 1.69
N THR A 56 -7.82 1.53 2.55
CA THR A 56 -7.00 2.00 3.68
C THR A 56 -5.90 2.94 3.18
N GLU A 57 -5.09 2.51 2.22
CA GLU A 57 -3.99 3.33 1.70
C GLU A 57 -4.46 4.61 1.01
N THR A 58 -5.57 4.55 0.26
CA THR A 58 -6.13 5.73 -0.42
C THR A 58 -6.45 6.85 0.57
N ALA A 59 -6.90 6.51 1.78
CA ALA A 59 -7.14 7.50 2.83
C ALA A 59 -5.84 8.17 3.32
N GLU A 60 -4.71 7.46 3.26
CA GLU A 60 -3.39 7.94 3.69
C GLU A 60 -2.62 8.66 2.58
N MET A 61 -2.91 8.41 1.30
CA MET A 61 -2.19 8.97 0.14
C MET A 61 -2.19 10.50 0.04
N ALA A 62 -3.00 11.19 0.85
CA ALA A 62 -3.01 12.64 0.95
C ALA A 62 -1.63 13.25 1.26
N VAL A 63 -0.76 12.50 1.95
CA VAL A 63 0.61 12.93 2.32
C VAL A 63 1.62 12.82 1.16
N LEU A 64 1.27 12.10 0.09
CA LEU A 64 2.14 11.94 -1.07
C LEU A 64 2.05 13.14 -2.02
N ALA A 65 3.17 13.42 -2.70
CA ALA A 65 3.20 14.34 -3.83
C ALA A 65 2.21 13.90 -4.93
N PRO A 66 1.59 14.84 -5.68
CA PRO A 66 0.54 14.49 -6.64
C PRO A 66 0.94 13.44 -7.68
N ASP A 67 2.16 13.50 -8.20
CA ASP A 67 2.68 12.55 -9.20
C ASP A 67 2.95 11.16 -8.61
N ARG A 68 3.25 11.08 -7.31
CA ARG A 68 3.43 9.83 -6.58
C ARG A 68 2.08 9.19 -6.30
N ARG A 69 1.12 9.98 -5.81
CA ARG A 69 -0.27 9.56 -5.59
C ARG A 69 -0.89 8.99 -6.86
N GLU A 70 -0.81 9.72 -7.97
CA GLU A 70 -1.39 9.28 -9.24
C GLU A 70 -0.81 7.94 -9.71
N ARG A 71 0.51 7.76 -9.55
CA ARG A 71 1.18 6.49 -9.87
C ARG A 71 0.74 5.35 -8.96
N HIS A 72 0.59 5.60 -7.66
CA HIS A 72 0.12 4.61 -6.69
C HIS A 72 -1.32 4.18 -6.98
N GLU A 73 -2.23 5.13 -7.20
CA GLU A 73 -3.61 4.84 -7.59
C GLU A 73 -3.71 4.09 -8.92
N HIS A 74 -2.85 4.43 -9.90
CA HIS A 74 -2.81 3.71 -11.16
C HIS A 74 -2.33 2.26 -10.97
N ALA A 75 -1.37 2.03 -10.06
CA ALA A 75 -0.91 0.71 -9.69
C ALA A 75 -2.06 -0.11 -9.07
N HIS A 76 -2.84 0.46 -8.15
CA HIS A 76 -4.03 -0.18 -7.55
C HIS A 76 -5.05 -0.60 -8.61
N ARG A 77 -5.42 0.33 -9.50
CA ARG A 77 -6.39 0.04 -10.58
C ARG A 77 -5.90 -1.09 -11.49
N SER A 78 -4.61 -1.08 -11.83
CA SER A 78 -4.03 -2.08 -12.73
C SER A 78 -3.98 -3.47 -12.10
N TYR A 79 -3.70 -3.55 -10.80
CA TYR A 79 -3.66 -4.81 -10.08
C TYR A 79 -5.06 -5.41 -9.90
N LEU A 80 -6.04 -4.61 -9.47
CA LEU A 80 -7.43 -5.04 -9.40
C LEU A 80 -7.97 -5.50 -10.76
N ALA A 81 -7.66 -4.77 -11.83
CA ALA A 81 -8.05 -5.17 -13.19
C ALA A 81 -7.41 -6.51 -13.62
N SER A 82 -6.20 -6.82 -13.14
CA SER A 82 -5.54 -8.10 -13.40
C SER A 82 -6.25 -9.26 -12.68
N ILE A 83 -6.70 -9.04 -11.44
CA ILE A 83 -7.51 -10.02 -10.70
C ILE A 83 -8.87 -10.22 -11.38
N ASP A 84 -9.50 -9.13 -11.82
CA ASP A 84 -10.79 -9.18 -12.54
C ASP A 84 -10.69 -9.96 -13.85
N ALA A 85 -9.61 -9.76 -14.62
CA ALA A 85 -9.39 -10.53 -15.84
C ALA A 85 -9.27 -12.05 -15.56
N LEU A 86 -8.68 -12.43 -14.43
CA LEU A 86 -8.57 -13.84 -14.02
C LEU A 86 -9.91 -14.40 -13.53
N LEU A 87 -10.69 -13.61 -12.79
CA LEU A 87 -12.05 -13.98 -12.39
C LEU A 87 -12.92 -14.24 -13.63
N ASP A 88 -12.96 -13.29 -14.55
CA ASP A 88 -13.69 -13.38 -15.81
C ASP A 88 -13.29 -14.62 -16.64
N ALA A 89 -11.99 -14.91 -16.70
CA ALA A 89 -11.49 -16.10 -17.40
C ALA A 89 -11.94 -17.38 -16.70
N ALA A 90 -11.85 -17.44 -15.38
CA ALA A 90 -12.27 -18.56 -14.57
C ALA A 90 -13.78 -18.82 -14.64
N GLU A 91 -14.62 -17.79 -14.70
CA GLU A 91 -16.07 -17.90 -14.90
C GLU A 91 -16.42 -18.53 -16.25
N ARG A 92 -15.61 -18.26 -17.28
CA ARG A 92 -15.72 -18.88 -18.61
C ARG A 92 -15.10 -20.28 -18.68
N GLY A 93 -14.61 -20.81 -17.56
CA GLY A 93 -14.03 -22.15 -17.45
C GLY A 93 -12.55 -22.25 -17.80
N ALA A 94 -11.85 -21.12 -17.96
CA ALA A 94 -10.40 -21.14 -18.12
C ALA A 94 -9.72 -21.37 -16.75
N PRO A 95 -8.78 -22.32 -16.64
CA PRO A 95 -8.12 -22.58 -15.36
C PRO A 95 -7.19 -21.42 -14.96
N VAL A 96 -7.21 -21.05 -13.69
CA VAL A 96 -6.19 -20.18 -13.08
C VAL A 96 -4.94 -21.01 -12.86
N THR A 97 -3.80 -20.51 -13.33
CA THR A 97 -2.54 -21.26 -13.29
C THR A 97 -1.65 -20.84 -12.13
N ALA A 98 -0.66 -21.67 -11.82
CA ALA A 98 0.38 -21.29 -10.86
C ALA A 98 1.21 -20.09 -11.35
N ASP A 99 1.33 -19.87 -12.67
CA ASP A 99 2.03 -18.70 -13.21
C ASP A 99 1.24 -17.42 -12.92
N ASP A 100 -0.09 -17.46 -13.04
CA ASP A 100 -0.97 -16.33 -12.67
C ASP A 100 -0.82 -15.99 -11.19
N ALA A 101 -0.86 -17.00 -10.31
CA ALA A 101 -0.65 -16.83 -8.88
C ALA A 101 0.73 -16.22 -8.56
N ASN A 102 1.79 -16.69 -9.24
CA ASN A 102 3.15 -16.16 -9.04
C ASN A 102 3.28 -14.70 -9.51
N ARG A 103 2.61 -14.31 -10.60
CA ARG A 103 2.60 -12.91 -11.06
C ARG A 103 1.89 -11.99 -10.08
N LEU A 104 0.74 -12.42 -9.56
CA LEU A 104 0.02 -11.67 -8.53
C LEU A 104 0.86 -11.51 -7.26
N MET A 105 1.51 -12.59 -6.81
CA MET A 105 2.41 -12.59 -5.67
C MET A 105 3.59 -11.63 -5.86
N LEU A 106 4.29 -11.75 -6.99
CA LEU A 106 5.47 -10.94 -7.27
C LEU A 106 5.12 -9.45 -7.33
N TRP A 107 4.02 -9.10 -8.00
CA TRP A 107 3.57 -7.71 -8.05
C TRP A 107 3.29 -7.18 -6.64
N PHE A 108 2.54 -7.94 -5.83
CA PHE A 108 2.17 -7.53 -4.48
C PHE A 108 3.39 -7.24 -3.62
N ILE A 109 4.35 -8.16 -3.58
CA ILE A 109 5.57 -7.97 -2.79
C ILE A 109 6.39 -6.77 -3.27
N VAL A 110 6.51 -6.57 -4.59
CA VAL A 110 7.26 -5.42 -5.12
C VAL A 110 6.55 -4.11 -4.79
N HIS A 111 5.23 -4.06 -4.94
CA HIS A 111 4.43 -2.88 -4.62
C HIS A 111 4.58 -2.52 -3.15
N SER A 112 4.36 -3.48 -2.25
CA SER A 112 4.42 -3.25 -0.81
C SER A 112 5.79 -2.86 -0.29
N ASN A 113 6.85 -3.49 -0.81
CA ASN A 113 8.22 -3.14 -0.45
C ASN A 113 8.68 -1.78 -1.03
N THR A 114 7.88 -1.13 -1.89
CA THR A 114 8.27 0.14 -2.53
C THR A 114 7.26 1.24 -2.27
N ALA A 115 6.06 1.17 -2.85
CA ALA A 115 5.05 2.22 -2.80
C ALA A 115 4.42 2.33 -1.41
N ASP A 116 4.00 1.21 -0.82
CA ASP A 116 3.32 1.19 0.50
C ASP A 116 4.32 1.61 1.59
N THR A 117 5.57 1.18 1.48
CA THR A 117 6.66 1.66 2.34
C THR A 117 6.89 3.16 2.18
N GLU A 118 6.94 3.69 0.95
CA GLU A 118 7.08 5.14 0.68
C GLU A 118 5.91 5.93 1.30
N LEU A 119 4.68 5.41 1.21
CA LEU A 119 3.48 5.98 1.80
C LEU A 119 3.59 6.08 3.33
N VAL A 120 3.90 4.97 3.99
CA VAL A 120 4.02 4.93 5.46
C VAL A 120 5.15 5.84 5.96
N GLU A 121 6.28 5.88 5.26
CA GLU A 121 7.35 6.79 5.60
C GLU A 121 6.96 8.26 5.41
N ALA A 122 6.23 8.60 4.35
CA ALA A 122 5.73 9.96 4.13
C ALA A 122 4.72 10.36 5.22
N ALA A 123 3.83 9.45 5.61
CA ALA A 123 2.86 9.67 6.69
C ALA A 123 3.56 9.93 8.03
N ARG A 124 4.61 9.15 8.36
CA ARG A 124 5.42 9.38 9.57
C ARG A 124 6.07 10.75 9.58
N ARG A 125 6.72 11.16 8.47
CA ARG A 125 7.34 12.49 8.36
C ARG A 125 6.32 13.63 8.56
N ALA A 126 5.11 13.47 8.01
CA ALA A 126 4.04 14.46 8.15
C ALA A 126 3.50 14.59 9.60
N VAL A 127 3.66 13.55 10.43
CA VAL A 127 3.29 13.58 11.86
C VAL A 127 4.42 14.11 12.73
N ASP A 128 5.67 13.77 12.41
CA ASP A 128 6.84 14.11 13.22
C ASP A 128 7.35 15.55 13.00
N GLU A 129 7.09 16.15 11.83
CA GLU A 129 7.42 17.56 11.58
C GLU A 129 6.30 18.48 12.09
N PRO A 130 6.51 19.23 13.20
CA PRO A 130 5.55 20.28 13.57
C PRO A 130 5.46 21.29 12.42
N PRO A 131 4.28 21.89 12.17
CA PRO A 131 4.15 22.89 11.12
C PRO A 131 5.21 23.95 11.35
N MET A 132 6.05 24.17 10.33
CA MET A 132 6.97 25.29 10.31
C MET A 132 6.13 26.56 10.36
N ILE A 133 5.92 27.09 11.57
CA ILE A 133 5.27 28.39 11.74
C ILE A 133 6.17 29.38 11.01
N VAL A 134 5.64 29.98 9.95
CA VAL A 134 6.33 31.03 9.21
C VAL A 134 6.55 32.18 10.19
N MET A 135 7.72 32.85 10.14
CA MET A 135 8.06 33.93 11.08
C MET A 135 6.93 34.96 11.22
N ASP A 136 6.22 35.25 10.14
CA ASP A 136 5.08 36.17 10.13
C ASP A 136 3.87 35.63 10.93
N ASP A 137 3.52 34.35 10.78
CA ASP A 137 2.45 33.71 11.57
C ASP A 137 2.85 33.58 13.06
N TRP A 138 4.15 33.43 13.34
CA TRP A 138 4.66 33.43 14.70
C TRP A 138 4.55 34.82 15.33
N LEU A 139 4.92 35.87 14.59
CA LEU A 139 4.81 37.26 15.04
C LEU A 139 3.36 37.70 15.26
N ASP A 140 2.43 37.24 14.41
CA ASP A 140 1.00 37.51 14.55
C ASP A 140 0.35 36.73 15.72
N SER A 141 1.02 35.68 16.23
CA SER A 141 0.57 34.91 17.39
C SER A 141 1.05 35.46 18.74
N LEU A 142 1.95 36.46 18.74
CA LEU A 142 2.43 37.14 19.95
C LEU A 142 1.37 38.11 20.48
N ASP A 143 1.25 38.22 21.81
CA ASP A 143 0.41 39.25 22.41
C ASP A 143 1.04 40.65 22.32
N GLU A 144 0.26 41.70 22.58
CA GLU A 144 0.73 43.09 22.43
C GLU A 144 1.96 43.41 23.30
N ALA A 145 2.14 42.73 24.44
CA ALA A 145 3.25 42.97 25.34
C ALA A 145 4.57 42.39 24.80
N ASP A 146 4.50 41.23 24.15
CA ASP A 146 5.65 40.59 23.51
C ASP A 146 6.06 41.31 22.20
N GLN A 147 5.10 41.90 21.47
CA GLN A 147 5.38 42.69 20.27
C GLN A 147 6.09 44.03 20.58
N ASP A 148 5.72 44.71 21.67
CA ASP A 148 6.35 45.98 22.08
C ASP A 148 7.78 45.78 22.59
N ALA A 149 8.08 44.63 23.20
CA ALA A 149 9.42 44.27 23.65
C ALA A 149 10.40 44.02 22.47
N LEU A 150 9.89 43.62 21.30
CA LEU A 150 10.70 43.39 20.10
C LEU A 150 10.93 44.66 19.26
N ARG A 151 10.17 45.74 19.51
CA ARG A 151 10.29 47.03 18.81
C ARG A 151 11.17 48.06 19.52
N SER A 152 11.63 47.77 20.74
CA SER A 152 12.49 48.64 21.57
C SER A 152 13.97 48.26 21.47
#